data_AF-A0A957JDX8-F1
#
_entry.id   AF-A0A957JDX8-F1
#
_cell.length_a   1.000
_cell.length_b   1.000
_cell.length_c   1.000
_cell.angle_alpha   90.00
_cell.angle_beta   90.00
_cell.angle_gamma   90.00
#
_symmetry.space_group_name_H-M   'P 1'
#
loop_
_entity.id
_entity.type
_entity.pdbx_description
1 polymer ?
#
loop_
_entity_poly.entity_id
_entity_poly.type
_entity_poly.pdbx_seq_one_letter_code
_entity_poly.pdbx_strand_id
1 'polypeptide(L)' 'FGPARLMYGGDWPVSLLATDSWASWVDTAMAAVGSCSEAEKAAIFADNASTFYRL' A
#
# COMPACT_ATOMS: atom_id res chain seq x y z
N PHE A 1 -12.04 4.96 6.92
CA PHE A 1 -12.18 4.37 5.55
C PHE A 1 -12.41 2.87 5.61
N GLY A 2 -11.54 2.12 6.30
CA GLY A 2 -11.63 0.65 6.42
C GLY A 2 -10.82 -0.04 5.31
N PRO A 3 -10.28 -1.26 5.54
CA PRO A 3 -9.35 -1.92 4.63
C PRO A 3 -9.88 -2.07 3.20
N ALA A 4 -11.18 -2.31 3.01
CA ALA A 4 -11.82 -2.43 1.69
C ALA A 4 -11.88 -1.11 0.87
N ARG A 5 -11.43 0.02 1.44
CA ARG A 5 -11.42 1.34 0.77
C ARG A 5 -10.06 2.02 0.85
N LEU A 6 -9.00 1.24 1.05
CA LEU A 6 -7.61 1.71 1.08
C LEU A 6 -6.82 1.02 -0.02
N MET A 7 -5.88 1.73 -0.63
CA MET A 7 -4.94 1.20 -1.64
C MET A 7 -3.56 1.78 -1.38
N TYR A 8 -2.51 0.98 -1.50
CA TYR A 8 -1.14 1.48 -1.48
C TYR A 8 -0.82 2.24 -2.78
N GLY A 9 -0.22 3.42 -2.63
CA GLY A 9 0.34 4.20 -3.72
C GLY A 9 1.76 4.64 -3.36
N GLY A 10 2.75 4.16 -4.11
CA GLY A 10 4.17 4.42 -3.81
C GLY A 10 4.69 5.79 -4.22
N ASP A 11 3.95 6.51 -5.06
CA ASP A 11 4.30 7.84 -5.62
C ASP A 11 5.76 7.94 -6.11
N TRP A 12 6.29 6.85 -6.65
CA TRP A 12 7.65 6.83 -7.19
C TRP A 12 7.68 7.55 -8.55
N PRO A 13 8.70 8.37 -8.85
CA PRO A 13 9.94 8.61 -8.08
C PRO A 13 9.88 9.76 -7.07
N VAL A 14 8.73 10.44 -6.92
CA VAL A 14 8.59 11.62 -6.04
C VAL A 14 8.85 11.27 -4.58
N SER A 15 8.42 10.10 -4.12
CA SER A 15 8.68 9.60 -2.76
C SER A 15 10.18 9.55 -2.39
N LEU A 16 11.08 9.42 -3.37
CA LEU A 16 12.53 9.45 -3.14
C LEU A 16 13.07 10.79 -2.63
N LEU A 17 12.26 11.86 -2.65
CA LEU A 17 12.61 13.14 -2.02
C LEU A 17 12.59 13.05 -0.48
N ALA A 18 11.93 12.04 0.08
CA ALA A 18 11.73 11.89 1.53
C ALA A 18 12.05 10.48 2.05
N THR A 19 12.36 9.51 1.19
CA THR A 19 12.70 8.14 1.58
C THR A 19 14.03 7.69 0.98
N ASP A 20 14.80 6.90 1.72
CA ASP A 20 16.12 6.43 1.30
C ASP A 20 16.06 5.49 0.08
N SER A 21 14.95 4.76 -0.07
CA SER A 21 14.69 3.89 -1.20
C SER A 21 13.20 3.58 -1.38
N TRP A 22 12.82 3.06 -2.55
CA TRP A 22 11.47 2.52 -2.75
C TRP A 22 11.16 1.38 -1.78
N ALA A 23 12.12 0.47 -1.54
CA ALA A 23 11.95 -0.65 -0.62
C ALA A 23 11.62 -0.17 0.81
N SER A 24 12.35 0.82 1.31
CA SER A 24 12.08 1.41 2.64
C SER A 24 10.68 2.05 2.73
N TRP A 25 10.17 2.57 1.61
CA TRP A 25 8.83 3.12 1.57
C TRP A 25 7.74 2.03 1.59
N VAL A 26 7.96 0.93 0.88
CA VAL A 26 7.08 -0.25 0.94
C VAL A 26 7.08 -0.84 2.35
N ASP A 27 8.25 -1.01 2.97
CA ASP A 27 8.37 -1.53 4.34
C ASP A 27 7.63 -0.65 5.34
N THR A 28 7.74 0.67 5.20
CA THR A 28 7.00 1.64 6.02
C THR A 28 5.50 1.49 5.88
N ALA A 29 5.00 1.38 4.65
CA ALA A 29 3.57 1.18 4.40
C ALA A 29 3.07 -0.17 4.94
N MET A 30 3.86 -1.23 4.82
CA MET A 30 3.54 -2.55 5.37
C MET A 30 3.47 -2.52 6.91
N ALA A 31 4.41 -1.83 7.54
CA ALA A 31 4.42 -1.64 8.99
C ALA A 31 3.20 -0.83 9.48
N ALA A 32 2.77 0.19 8.71
CA ALA A 32 1.61 1.01 9.04
C ALA A 32 0.29 0.23 9.12
N VAL A 33 0.19 -0.90 8.40
CA VAL A 33 -0.97 -1.82 8.43
C VAL A 33 -0.66 -3.13 9.15
N GLY A 34 0.37 -3.17 10.00
CA GLY A 34 0.84 -4.39 10.67
C GLY A 34 -0.21 -5.09 11.55
N SER A 35 -1.20 -4.36 12.05
CA SER A 35 -2.32 -4.91 12.85
C SER A 35 -3.45 -5.51 12.00
N CYS A 36 -3.45 -5.30 10.69
CA CYS A 36 -4.42 -5.89 9.78
C CYS A 36 -4.14 -7.39 9.59
N SER A 37 -5.20 -8.14 9.33
CA SER A 37 -5.10 -9.52 8.86
C SER A 37 -4.43 -9.60 7.48
N GLU A 38 -3.92 -10.78 7.12
CA GLU A 38 -3.30 -10.99 5.81
C GLU A 38 -4.26 -10.71 4.64
N ALA A 39 -5.55 -11.04 4.80
CA ALA A 39 -6.57 -10.73 3.79
C ALA A 39 -6.78 -9.22 3.63
N GLU A 40 -6.76 -8.46 4.72
CA GLU A 40 -6.86 -7.00 4.68
C GLU A 40 -5.61 -6.36 4.07
N LYS A 41 -4.42 -6.90 4.35
CA LYS A 41 -3.18 -6.45 3.69
C LYS A 41 -3.23 -6.72 2.19
N ALA A 42 -3.63 -7.92 1.77
CA ALA A 42 -3.82 -8.25 0.34
C ALA A 42 -4.80 -7.30 -0.34
N ALA A 43 -5.92 -6.96 0.32
CA ALA A 43 -6.87 -5.98 -0.19
C ALA A 43 -6.23 -4.60 -0.38
N ILE A 44 -5.46 -4.13 0.60
CA ILE A 44 -4.80 -2.80 0.58
C ILE A 44 -3.69 -2.73 -0.48
N PHE A 45 -2.91 -3.79 -0.66
CA PHE A 45 -1.75 -3.78 -1.56
C PHE A 45 -2.05 -4.27 -2.98
N ALA A 46 -3.19 -4.90 -3.23
CA ALA A 46 -3.55 -5.41 -4.56
C ALA A 46 -5.07 -5.38 -4.85
N ASP A 47 -5.89 -6.14 -4.10
CA ASP A 47 -7.22 -6.54 -4.59
C ASP A 47 -8.19 -5.36 -4.77
N ASN A 48 -8.12 -4.36 -3.89
CA ASN A 48 -8.95 -3.17 -4.01
C ASN A 48 -8.60 -2.39 -5.29
N ALA A 49 -7.31 -2.26 -5.61
CA ALA A 49 -6.86 -1.57 -6.81
C ALA A 49 -7.30 -2.33 -8.07
N SER A 50 -7.13 -3.65 -8.10
CA SER A 50 -7.60 -4.50 -9.20
C SER A 50 -9.11 -4.36 -9.41
N THR A 51 -9.90 -4.39 -8.33
CA THR A 51 -11.35 -4.22 -8.40
C THR A 51 -11.75 -2.84 -8.89
N PHE A 52 -11.11 -1.79 -8.38
CA PHE A 52 -11.45 -0.41 -8.69
C PHE A 52 -11.08 -0.02 -10.13
N TYR A 53 -9.87 -0.39 -10.57
CA TYR A 53 -9.36 -0.09 -11.90
C TYR A 53 -9.76 -1.13 -12.95
N ARG A 54 -10.45 -2.20 -12.56
CA ARG A 54 -10.90 -3.29 -13.45
C ARG A 54 -9.72 -3.96 -14.19
N LEU A 55 -8.69 -4.28 -13.42
CA LEU A 55 -7.49 -4.98 -13.90
C LEU A 55 -7.74 -6.47 -14.13
#